data_AF-A0A2D0AGE3-F1
#
_entry.id   AF-A0A2D0AGE3-F1
#
_cell.length_a   1.000
_cell.length_b   1.000
_cell.length_c   1.000
_cell.angle_alpha   90.00
_cell.angle_beta   90.00
_cell.angle_gamma   90.00
#
_symmetry.space_group_name_H-M   'P 1'
#
loop_
_entity.id
_entity.type
_entity.pdbx_description
1 polymer ?
#
loop_
_entity_poly.entity_id
_entity_poly.type
_entity_poly.pdbx_seq_one_letter_code
_entity_poly.pdbx_strand_id
1 'polypeptide(L)'
;MTALNQARQLLESTLGFIRQSDDPYVIARFGDLQIRIDVAAALLERAENLEGQSPVEVEIAFTEAQIAAAEALLAASNAEFELTGQRTALPPTLDDPLRWKYQIVGNYRLNGVAPRSAV
;
A
#
# COMPACT_ATOMS: atom_id res chain seq x y z
N MET A 1 -5.39 -7.56 -2.86
CA MET A 1 -5.63 -6.12 -3.19
C MET A 1 -6.59 -5.39 -2.24
N THR A 2 -6.98 -5.98 -1.11
CA THR A 2 -7.88 -5.34 -0.13
C THR A 2 -7.28 -4.10 0.53
N ALA A 3 -5.98 -4.08 0.82
CA ALA A 3 -5.32 -2.96 1.49
C ALA A 3 -5.37 -1.65 0.69
N LEU A 4 -5.17 -1.70 -0.63
CA LEU A 4 -5.24 -0.51 -1.49
C LEU A 4 -6.66 0.09 -1.48
N ASN A 5 -7.68 -0.75 -1.57
CA ASN A 5 -9.07 -0.31 -1.51
C ASN A 5 -9.42 0.26 -0.13
N GLN A 6 -8.93 -0.33 0.95
CA GLN A 6 -9.09 0.22 2.30
C GLN A 6 -8.39 1.57 2.45
N ALA A 7 -7.18 1.74 1.88
CA ALA A 7 -6.47 3.02 1.92
C ALA A 7 -7.26 4.12 1.21
N ARG A 8 -7.83 3.81 0.03
CA ARG A 8 -8.71 4.72 -0.73
C ARG A 8 -9.98 5.07 0.05
N GLN A 9 -10.65 4.08 0.64
CA GLN A 9 -11.84 4.30 1.45
C GLN A 9 -11.56 5.18 2.67
N LEU A 10 -10.41 4.96 3.31
CA LEU A 10 -10.02 5.72 4.49
C LEU A 10 -9.65 7.17 4.13
N LEU A 11 -8.96 7.37 3.00
CA LEU A 11 -8.69 8.72 2.47
C LEU A 11 -10.01 9.46 2.18
N GLU A 12 -10.97 8.81 1.52
CA GLU A 12 -12.27 9.41 1.18
C GLU A 12 -13.07 9.74 2.45
N SER A 13 -13.11 8.83 3.43
CA SER A 13 -13.73 9.10 4.73
C SER A 13 -13.10 10.31 5.42
N THR A 14 -11.76 10.34 5.47
CA THR A 14 -10.98 11.43 6.08
C THR A 14 -11.24 12.76 5.37
N LEU A 15 -11.34 12.75 4.03
CA LEU A 15 -11.62 13.93 3.21
C LEU A 15 -12.93 14.62 3.63
N GLY A 16 -13.95 13.85 4.03
CA GLY A 16 -15.21 14.38 4.57
C GLY A 16 -15.04 15.35 5.75
N PHE A 17 -13.99 15.16 6.56
CA PHE A 17 -13.68 16.01 7.72
C PHE A 17 -12.80 17.21 7.36
N ILE A 18 -11.90 17.06 6.38
CA ILE A 18 -10.82 18.03 6.15
C ILE A 18 -10.97 18.87 4.87
N ARG A 19 -11.96 18.58 4.00
CA ARG A 19 -12.08 19.20 2.66
C ARG A 19 -12.21 20.73 2.62
N GLN A 20 -12.52 21.38 3.75
CA GLN A 20 -12.63 22.84 3.86
C GLN A 20 -11.44 23.46 4.61
N SER A 21 -10.40 22.67 4.91
CA SER A 21 -9.23 23.15 5.62
C SER A 21 -8.27 23.86 4.67
N ASP A 22 -7.87 25.08 5.04
CA ASP A 22 -6.80 25.85 4.39
C ASP A 22 -5.46 25.72 5.15
N ASP A 23 -5.39 24.85 6.16
CA ASP A 23 -4.16 24.63 6.94
C ASP A 23 -3.09 23.96 6.05
N PRO A 24 -1.89 24.58 5.89
CA PRO A 24 -0.80 24.03 5.08
C PRO A 24 -0.38 22.62 5.48
N TYR A 25 -0.46 22.27 6.76
CA TYR A 25 -0.18 20.93 7.24
C TYR A 25 -1.20 19.93 6.69
N VAL A 26 -2.49 20.23 6.80
CA VAL A 26 -3.57 19.36 6.30
C VAL A 26 -3.44 19.14 4.79
N ILE A 27 -3.15 20.20 4.04
CA ILE A 27 -2.91 20.13 2.59
C ILE A 27 -1.71 19.23 2.27
N ALA A 28 -0.58 19.41 2.95
CA ALA A 28 0.62 18.62 2.73
C ALA A 28 0.40 17.13 3.09
N ARG A 29 -0.31 16.87 4.18
CA ARG A 29 -0.62 15.50 4.63
C ARG A 29 -1.55 14.79 3.65
N PHE A 30 -2.58 15.47 3.15
CA PHE A 30 -3.44 14.92 2.09
C PHE A 30 -2.63 14.58 0.82
N GLY A 31 -1.75 15.48 0.39
CA GLY A 31 -0.87 15.26 -0.76
C GLY A 31 0.05 14.03 -0.61
N ASP A 32 0.68 13.85 0.56
CA ASP A 32 1.49 12.66 0.88
C ASP A 32 0.68 11.36 0.76
N LEU A 33 -0.54 11.34 1.31
CA LEU A 33 -1.41 10.16 1.23
C LEU A 33 -1.82 9.82 -0.20
N GLN A 34 -2.22 10.83 -0.98
CA GLN A 34 -2.62 10.64 -2.38
C GLN A 34 -1.48 10.02 -3.19
N ILE A 35 -0.26 10.56 -3.06
CA ILE A 35 0.93 10.04 -3.75
C ILE A 35 1.20 8.59 -3.36
N ARG A 36 1.12 8.23 -2.08
CA ARG A 36 1.34 6.84 -1.63
C ARG A 36 0.31 5.87 -2.21
N ILE A 37 -0.96 6.27 -2.25
CA ILE A 37 -2.05 5.48 -2.84
C ILE A 37 -1.82 5.32 -4.35
N ASP A 38 -1.41 6.37 -5.04
CA ASP A 38 -1.14 6.35 -6.48
C ASP A 38 0.08 5.48 -6.80
N VAL A 39 1.14 5.53 -6.00
CA VAL A 39 2.31 4.63 -6.12
C VAL A 39 1.89 3.18 -5.94
N ALA A 40 1.08 2.87 -4.93
CA ALA A 40 0.58 1.52 -4.72
C ALA A 40 -0.30 1.04 -5.88
N ALA A 41 -1.15 1.92 -6.44
CA ALA A 41 -1.96 1.63 -7.61
C ALA A 41 -1.10 1.40 -8.87
N ALA A 42 -0.08 2.21 -9.10
CA ALA A 42 0.81 2.07 -10.24
C ALA A 42 1.64 0.78 -10.19
N LEU A 43 2.11 0.38 -9.00
CA LEU A 43 2.83 -0.89 -8.82
C LEU A 43 1.92 -2.09 -9.08
N LEU A 44 0.66 -1.99 -8.70
CA LEU A 44 -0.35 -3.01 -8.95
C LEU A 44 -0.67 -3.13 -10.44
N GLU A 45 -0.96 -2.00 -11.10
CA GLU A 45 -1.19 -1.97 -12.55
C GLU A 45 0.01 -2.54 -13.31
N ARG A 46 1.24 -2.20 -12.87
CA ARG A 46 2.46 -2.79 -13.41
C ARG A 46 2.47 -4.32 -13.24
N ALA A 47 2.05 -4.85 -12.09
CA ALA A 47 2.02 -6.29 -11.84
C ALA A 47 0.98 -6.99 -12.73
N GLU A 48 -0.20 -6.40 -12.92
CA GLU A 48 -1.26 -6.90 -13.81
C GLU A 48 -0.81 -6.90 -15.28
N ASN A 49 -0.07 -5.87 -15.72
CA ASN A 49 0.48 -5.81 -17.08
C ASN A 49 1.61 -6.81 -17.35
N LEU A 50 2.16 -7.46 -16.31
CA LEU A 50 3.14 -8.54 -16.45
C LEU A 50 2.47 -9.92 -16.58
N GLU A 51 1.13 -10.01 -16.45
CA GLU A 51 0.42 -11.28 -16.56
C GLU A 51 0.71 -11.96 -17.92
N GLY A 52 1.06 -13.26 -17.87
CA GLY A 52 1.53 -14.02 -19.04
C GLY A 52 3.03 -13.97 -19.32
N GLN A 53 3.81 -13.26 -18.49
CA GLN A 53 5.28 -13.28 -18.52
C GLN A 53 5.85 -14.32 -17.53
N SER A 54 7.13 -14.18 -17.15
CA SER A 54 7.80 -15.03 -16.16
C SER A 54 6.99 -15.08 -14.85
N PRO A 55 6.57 -16.28 -14.37
CA PRO A 55 5.80 -16.41 -13.13
C PRO A 55 6.50 -15.79 -11.91
N VAL A 56 7.83 -15.86 -11.89
CA VAL A 56 8.66 -15.27 -10.84
C VAL A 56 8.57 -13.74 -10.84
N GLU A 57 8.69 -13.10 -12.01
CA GLU A 57 8.61 -11.62 -12.10
C GLU A 57 7.22 -11.11 -11.77
N VAL A 58 6.18 -11.86 -12.17
CA VAL A 58 4.79 -11.56 -11.83
C VAL A 58 4.60 -11.60 -10.32
N GLU A 59 5.03 -12.68 -9.65
CA GLU A 59 4.89 -12.80 -8.20
C GLU A 59 5.64 -11.70 -7.44
N ILE A 60 6.84 -11.34 -7.90
CA ILE A 60 7.64 -10.26 -7.30
C ILE A 60 6.93 -8.91 -7.47
N ALA A 61 6.42 -8.62 -8.66
CA ALA A 61 5.69 -7.38 -8.91
C ALA A 61 4.42 -7.28 -8.05
N PHE A 62 3.65 -8.36 -7.92
CA PHE A 62 2.50 -8.41 -7.01
C PHE A 62 2.93 -8.24 -5.54
N THR A 63 4.07 -8.80 -5.14
CA THR A 63 4.59 -8.65 -3.77
C THR A 63 4.97 -7.20 -3.48
N GLU A 64 5.64 -6.52 -4.42
CA GLU A 64 5.96 -5.09 -4.33
C GLU A 64 4.68 -4.23 -4.23
N ALA A 65 3.66 -4.53 -5.04
CA ALA A 65 2.37 -3.84 -4.98
C ALA A 65 1.65 -4.04 -3.64
N GLN A 66 1.70 -5.25 -3.07
CA GLN A 66 1.11 -5.56 -1.77
C GLN A 66 1.80 -4.80 -0.63
N ILE A 67 3.12 -4.70 -0.68
CA ILE A 67 3.90 -3.89 0.27
C ILE A 67 3.45 -2.43 0.22
N ALA A 68 3.48 -1.81 -0.97
CA ALA A 68 3.12 -0.40 -1.13
C ALA A 68 1.67 -0.12 -0.70
N ALA A 69 0.73 -1.02 -1.02
CA ALA A 69 -0.66 -0.88 -0.60
C ALA A 69 -0.83 -0.92 0.93
N ALA A 70 -0.08 -1.78 1.62
CA ALA A 70 -0.13 -1.85 3.07
C ALA A 70 0.51 -0.64 3.75
N GLU A 71 1.59 -0.10 3.19
CA GLU A 71 2.20 1.13 3.67
C GLU A 71 1.30 2.35 3.46
N ALA A 72 0.63 2.42 2.31
CA ALA A 72 -0.38 3.44 2.04
C ALA A 72 -1.54 3.37 3.04
N LEU A 73 -2.03 2.15 3.35
CA LEU A 73 -3.08 1.94 4.34
C LEU A 73 -2.65 2.37 5.75
N LEU A 74 -1.43 2.01 6.17
CA LEU A 74 -0.89 2.42 7.47
C LEU A 74 -0.74 3.95 7.55
N ALA A 75 -0.25 4.57 6.48
CA ALA A 75 -0.15 6.03 6.40
C ALA A 75 -1.53 6.69 6.49
N ALA A 76 -2.53 6.19 5.76
CA ALA A 76 -3.90 6.69 5.83
C ALA A 76 -4.50 6.55 7.22
N SER A 77 -4.27 5.43 7.92
CA SER A 77 -4.75 5.21 9.29
C SER A 77 -4.10 6.14 10.31
N ASN A 78 -2.81 6.40 10.17
CA ASN A 78 -2.13 7.39 11.02
C ASN A 78 -2.66 8.80 10.76
N ALA A 79 -2.87 9.17 9.49
CA ALA A 79 -3.37 10.48 9.13
C ALA A 79 -4.83 10.70 9.53
N GLU A 80 -5.69 9.67 9.49
CA GLU A 80 -7.05 9.75 10.03
C GLU A 80 -7.01 10.20 11.49
N PHE A 81 -6.20 9.53 12.32
CA PHE A 81 -6.08 9.89 13.73
C PHE A 81 -5.50 11.29 13.93
N GLU A 82 -4.46 11.61 13.18
CA GLU A 82 -3.78 12.91 13.19
C GLU A 82 -4.74 14.07 12.85
N LEU A 83 -5.61 13.89 11.85
CA LEU A 83 -6.44 14.96 11.28
C LEU A 83 -7.86 15.02 11.85
N THR A 84 -8.38 13.90 12.35
CA THR A 84 -9.78 13.78 12.80
C THR A 84 -9.94 13.34 14.25
N GLY A 85 -8.86 12.82 14.87
CA GLY A 85 -8.92 12.16 16.17
C GLY A 85 -9.57 10.78 16.16
N GLN A 86 -10.06 10.30 15.01
CA GLN A 86 -10.71 8.99 14.86
C GLN A 86 -9.71 7.89 14.47
N ARG A 87 -10.08 6.64 14.75
CA ARG A 87 -9.33 5.47 14.27
C ARG A 87 -10.29 4.40 13.77
N THR A 88 -10.29 4.19 12.47
CA THR A 88 -10.93 3.04 11.85
C THR A 88 -10.16 1.77 12.21
N ALA A 89 -10.87 0.79 12.77
CA ALA A 89 -10.29 -0.50 13.07
C ALA A 89 -9.96 -1.24 11.77
N LEU A 90 -8.68 -1.57 11.57
CA LEU A 90 -8.22 -2.35 10.43
C LEU A 90 -8.12 -3.84 10.81
N PRO A 91 -8.39 -4.76 9.87
CA PRO A 91 -8.23 -6.18 10.13
C PRO A 91 -6.76 -6.52 10.43
N PRO A 92 -6.49 -7.45 11.35
CA PRO A 92 -5.12 -7.88 11.65
C PRO A 92 -4.49 -8.59 10.44
N THR A 93 -3.23 -8.30 10.15
CA THR A 93 -2.46 -8.94 9.07
C THR A 93 -1.57 -10.08 9.59
N LEU A 94 -2.03 -10.82 10.61
CA LEU A 94 -1.20 -11.80 11.34
C LEU A 94 -0.67 -12.92 10.45
N ASP A 95 -1.48 -13.37 9.50
CA ASP A 95 -1.13 -14.50 8.62
C ASP A 95 -0.19 -14.12 7.48
N ASP A 96 -0.07 -12.82 7.17
CA ASP A 96 0.71 -12.31 6.04
C ASP A 96 1.48 -11.02 6.40
N PRO A 97 2.50 -11.13 7.27
CA PRO A 97 3.24 -9.98 7.76
C PRO A 97 4.17 -9.40 6.69
N LEU A 98 4.18 -8.07 6.57
CA LEU A 98 5.00 -7.34 5.59
C LEU A 98 6.48 -7.67 5.64
N ARG A 99 7.03 -7.95 6.83
CA ARG A 99 8.44 -8.31 7.00
C ARG A 99 8.87 -9.49 6.11
N TRP A 100 7.98 -10.47 5.88
CA TRP A 100 8.28 -11.60 5.02
C TRP A 100 8.21 -11.22 3.54
N LYS A 101 7.25 -10.38 3.13
CA LYS A 101 7.17 -9.86 1.76
C LYS A 101 8.43 -9.06 1.38
N TYR A 102 8.92 -8.23 2.30
CA TYR A 102 10.20 -7.53 2.13
C TYR A 102 11.36 -8.48 1.91
N GLN A 103 11.43 -9.58 2.66
CA GLN A 103 12.44 -10.62 2.47
C GLN A 103 12.31 -11.30 1.10
N ILE A 104 11.10 -11.57 0.60
CA ILE A 104 10.87 -12.17 -0.73
C ILE A 104 11.46 -11.26 -1.82
N VAL A 105 11.05 -9.99 -1.85
CA VAL A 105 11.55 -9.01 -2.83
C VAL A 105 13.06 -8.84 -2.70
N GLY A 106 13.57 -8.65 -1.48
CA GLY A 106 14.99 -8.46 -1.23
C GLY A 106 15.84 -9.66 -1.65
N ASN A 107 15.41 -10.88 -1.32
CA ASN A 107 16.16 -12.09 -1.66
C ASN A 107 16.19 -12.35 -3.18
N TYR A 108 15.10 -12.04 -3.88
CA TYR A 108 15.08 -12.10 -5.34
C TYR A 108 15.99 -11.04 -5.97
N ARG A 109 15.86 -9.77 -5.56
CA ARG A 109 16.62 -8.65 -6.15
C ARG A 109 18.11 -8.68 -5.81
N LEU A 110 18.47 -9.12 -4.60
CA LEU A 110 19.86 -9.14 -4.12
C LEU A 110 20.58 -10.46 -4.47
N ASN A 111 19.92 -11.60 -4.26
CA ASN A 111 20.55 -12.92 -4.35
C ASN A 111 20.08 -13.75 -5.56
N GLY A 112 19.12 -13.26 -6.34
CA GLY A 112 18.55 -14.01 -7.49
C GLY A 112 17.71 -15.23 -7.10
N VAL A 113 17.29 -15.33 -5.83
CA VAL A 113 16.52 -16.48 -5.34
C VAL A 113 15.03 -16.24 -5.57
N ALA A 114 14.42 -17.07 -6.42
CA ALA A 114 12.99 -17.02 -6.72
C ALA A 114 12.12 -17.31 -5.47
N PRO A 115 10.90 -16.74 -5.37
CA PRO A 115 9.95 -17.09 -4.34
C PRO A 115 9.61 -18.59 -4.38
N ARG A 116 9.40 -19.20 -3.20
CA ARG A 116 9.03 -20.62 -3.09
C ARG A 116 7.68 -20.95 -3.72
N SER A 117 6.80 -19.97 -3.85
CA SER A 117 5.47 -20.08 -4.46
C SER A 117 5.49 -20.08 -5.99
N ALA A 118 6.58 -19.61 -6.62
CA ALA A 118 6.75 -19.55 -8.06
C ALA A 118 7.44 -20.80 -8.67
N VAL A 119 7.72 -21.83 -7.85
CA VAL A 119 8.40 -23.08 -8.24
C VAL A 119 7.44 -24.26 -8.19
#